data_AF-A0A5C3LM73-F1
#
_entry.id   AF-A0A5C3LM73-F1
#
_cell.length_a   1.000
_cell.length_b   1.000
_cell.length_c   1.000
_cell.angle_alpha   90.00
_cell.angle_beta   90.00
_cell.angle_gamma   90.00
#
_symmetry.space_group_name_H-M   'P 1'
#
loop_
_entity.id
_entity.type
_entity.pdbx_description
1 polymer ?
#
loop_
_entity_poly.entity_id
_entity_poly.type
_entity_poly.pdbx_seq_one_letter_code
_entity_poly.pdbx_strand_id
1 'polypeptide(L)'
;YGRPVPPEMDSGHPYDPFKLDIWQLGDGLREFKTTIASIDEILENFTNENANNRMNATEAFEKLESVVYSMAPSSLLIPFPDM
;
A
#
# COMPACT_ATOMS: atom_id res chain seq x y z
N TYR A 1 -11.72 -16.33 14.01
CA TYR A 1 -11.06 -15.14 13.46
C TYR A 1 -10.44 -15.55 12.13
N GLY A 2 -10.91 -14.99 11.01
CA GLY A 2 -10.48 -15.37 9.64
C GLY A 2 -9.95 -14.18 8.84
N ARG A 3 -9.34 -13.21 9.54
CA ARG A 3 -8.67 -12.11 8.86
C ARG A 3 -7.37 -12.64 8.24
N PRO A 4 -7.03 -12.21 7.02
CA PRO A 4 -5.72 -12.49 6.44
C PRO A 4 -4.62 -12.08 7.44
N VAL A 5 -3.60 -12.93 7.55
CA VAL A 5 -2.41 -12.67 8.38
C VAL A 5 -1.19 -12.74 7.48
N PRO A 6 -0.18 -11.88 7.68
CA PRO A 6 1.02 -11.93 6.89
C PRO A 6 1.92 -13.10 7.31
N PRO A 7 2.84 -13.55 6.43
CA PRO A 7 3.64 -14.76 6.64
C PRO A 7 4.47 -14.75 7.92
N GLU A 8 4.94 -13.57 8.36
CA GLU A 8 5.75 -13.46 9.57
C GLU A 8 5.01 -13.87 10.85
N MET A 9 3.67 -13.78 10.87
CA MET A 9 2.84 -14.17 12.02
C MET A 9 2.80 -15.69 12.23
N ASP A 10 2.99 -16.46 11.16
CA ASP A 10 2.99 -17.93 11.20
C ASP A 10 4.37 -18.51 11.54
N SER A 11 5.41 -17.68 11.52
CA SER A 11 6.81 -18.11 11.71
C SER A 11 7.16 -18.47 13.16
N GLY A 12 6.38 -18.00 14.14
CA GLY A 12 6.68 -18.13 15.56
C GLY A 12 7.87 -17.27 16.06
N HIS A 13 8.46 -16.45 15.19
CA HIS A 13 9.51 -15.51 15.54
C HIS A 13 8.95 -14.11 15.85
N PRO A 14 9.69 -13.26 16.59
CA PRO A 14 9.34 -11.85 16.72
C PRO A 14 9.22 -11.19 15.35
N TYR A 15 8.18 -10.39 15.17
CA TYR A 15 7.94 -9.60 13.97
C TYR A 15 7.92 -8.10 14.30
N ASP A 16 8.08 -7.26 13.29
CA ASP A 16 7.94 -5.81 13.43
C ASP A 16 6.45 -5.42 13.39
N PRO A 17 5.88 -4.90 14.49
CA PRO A 17 4.47 -4.52 14.53
C PRO A 17 4.14 -3.35 13.59
N PHE A 18 5.07 -2.46 13.29
CA PHE A 18 4.82 -1.34 12.39
C PHE A 18 4.74 -1.80 10.94
N LYS A 19 5.56 -2.80 10.56
CA LYS A 19 5.46 -3.44 9.23
C LYS A 19 4.17 -4.24 9.11
N LEU A 20 3.70 -4.85 10.20
CA LEU A 20 2.40 -5.52 10.23
C LEU A 20 1.26 -4.54 9.94
N ASP A 21 1.26 -3.35 10.55
CA ASP A 21 0.24 -2.33 10.31
C ASP A 21 0.19 -1.90 8.83
N ILE A 22 1.35 -1.73 8.18
CA ILE A 22 1.44 -1.42 6.75
C ILE A 22 0.83 -2.55 5.91
N TRP A 23 1.11 -3.80 6.26
CA TRP A 23 0.52 -4.94 5.54
C TRP A 23 -1.00 -4.98 5.70
N GLN A 24 -1.50 -4.75 6.91
CA GLN A 24 -2.95 -4.71 7.16
C GLN A 24 -3.64 -3.59 6.37
N LEU A 25 -2.99 -2.42 6.26
CA LEU A 25 -3.46 -1.33 5.41
C LEU A 25 -3.48 -1.76 3.93
N GLY A 26 -2.40 -2.38 3.45
CA GLY A 26 -2.31 -2.87 2.08
C GLY A 26 -3.35 -3.93 1.74
N ASP A 27 -3.54 -4.93 2.61
CA ASP A 27 -4.54 -5.98 2.45
C ASP A 27 -5.97 -5.40 2.44
N GLY A 28 -6.24 -4.41 3.31
CA GLY A 28 -7.51 -3.68 3.31
C GLY A 28 -7.78 -2.88 2.03
N LEU A 29 -6.74 -2.53 1.27
CA LEU A 29 -6.81 -1.82 -0.01
C LEU A 29 -6.55 -2.74 -1.21
N ARG A 30 -6.53 -4.07 -1.04
CA ARG A 30 -6.15 -5.01 -2.11
C ARG A 30 -7.03 -4.93 -3.35
N GLU A 31 -8.32 -4.65 -3.18
CA GLU A 31 -9.28 -4.51 -4.29
C GLU A 31 -9.33 -3.07 -4.83
N PHE A 32 -8.64 -2.13 -4.18
CA PHE A 32 -8.56 -0.75 -4.63
C PHE A 32 -7.45 -0.60 -5.67
N LYS A 33 -7.84 -0.22 -6.88
CA LYS A 33 -6.92 0.14 -7.97
C LYS A 33 -7.20 1.58 -8.38
N THR A 34 -6.13 2.37 -8.45
CA THR A 34 -6.20 3.75 -8.91
C THR A 34 -6.05 3.83 -10.43
N THR A 35 -6.16 5.03 -10.99
CA THR A 35 -5.76 5.30 -12.38
C THR A 35 -4.30 5.76 -12.48
N ILE A 36 -3.53 5.67 -11.38
CA ILE A 36 -2.18 6.23 -11.24
C ILE A 36 -1.22 5.09 -10.88
N ALA A 37 -0.55 4.54 -11.90
CA ALA A 37 0.29 3.35 -11.76
C ALA A 37 1.32 3.45 -10.64
N SER A 38 1.94 4.62 -10.43
CA SER A 38 2.91 4.82 -9.36
C SER A 38 2.32 4.71 -7.95
N ILE A 39 1.03 5.05 -7.77
CA ILE A 39 0.33 4.84 -6.49
C ILE A 39 0.03 3.36 -6.34
N ASP A 40 -0.41 2.68 -7.40
CA ASP A 40 -0.70 1.25 -7.35
C ASP A 40 0.55 0.42 -7.00
N GLU A 41 1.72 0.78 -7.54
CA GLU A 41 3.00 0.16 -7.19
C GLU A 41 3.37 0.33 -5.71
N ILE A 42 3.08 1.51 -5.14
CA ILE A 42 3.30 1.78 -3.71
C ILE A 42 2.36 0.89 -2.86
N LEU A 43 1.07 0.85 -3.23
CA LEU A 43 0.07 0.04 -2.52
C LEU A 43 0.37 -1.46 -2.62
N GLU A 44 0.84 -1.95 -3.76
CA GLU A 44 1.27 -3.34 -3.93
C GLU A 44 2.43 -3.69 -2.98
N ASN A 45 3.37 -2.76 -2.78
CA ASN A 45 4.50 -2.99 -1.88
C ASN A 45 4.08 -3.16 -0.41
N PHE A 46 2.94 -2.60 0.01
CA PHE A 46 2.48 -2.74 1.41
C PHE A 46 2.24 -4.20 1.78
N THR A 47 1.88 -5.04 0.80
CA THR A 47 1.63 -6.48 1.00
C THR A 47 2.83 -7.36 0.71
N ASN A 48 4.05 -6.80 0.60
CA ASN A 48 5.26 -7.57 0.35
C ASN A 48 5.43 -8.70 1.38
N GLU A 49 5.64 -9.93 0.89
CA GLU A 49 5.81 -11.13 1.71
C GLU A 49 7.01 -11.03 2.66
N ASN A 50 8.07 -10.35 2.23
CA ASN A 50 9.22 -10.07 3.08
C ASN A 50 9.03 -8.72 3.78
N ALA A 51 8.77 -8.75 5.09
CA ALA A 51 8.60 -7.56 5.93
C ALA A 51 9.77 -6.56 5.84
N ASN A 52 11.00 -7.03 5.55
CA ASN A 52 12.15 -6.15 5.37
C ASN A 52 12.12 -5.35 4.06
N ASN A 53 11.44 -5.86 3.04
CA ASN A 53 11.27 -5.21 1.74
C ASN A 53 9.97 -4.39 1.63
N ARG A 54 9.06 -4.57 2.60
CA ARG A 54 7.84 -3.78 2.76
C ARG A 54 8.24 -2.37 3.19
N MET A 55 7.63 -1.34 2.61
CA MET A 55 7.85 0.05 3.05
C MET A 55 7.45 0.25 4.51
N ASN A 56 8.11 1.17 5.20
CA ASN A 56 7.58 1.72 6.44
C ASN A 56 6.61 2.89 6.16
N ALA A 57 5.90 3.35 7.19
CA ALA A 57 4.91 4.41 7.06
C ALA A 57 5.48 5.73 6.50
N THR A 58 6.69 6.10 6.93
CA THR A 58 7.37 7.32 6.47
C THR A 58 7.72 7.22 4.99
N GLU A 59 8.34 6.12 4.56
CA GLU A 59 8.69 5.88 3.16
C GLU A 59 7.45 5.87 2.26
N ALA A 60 6.38 5.22 2.72
CA ALA A 60 5.11 5.19 2.00
C ALA A 60 4.52 6.59 1.85
N PHE A 61 4.50 7.37 2.94
CA PHE A 61 3.98 8.74 2.93
C PHE A 61 4.78 9.65 2.00
N GLU A 62 6.11 9.65 2.12
CA GLU A 62 7.00 10.46 1.27
C GLU A 62 6.83 10.14 -0.22
N LYS A 63 6.67 8.85 -0.56
CA LYS A 63 6.44 8.44 -1.95
C LYS A 63 5.08 8.87 -2.47
N LEU A 64 4.02 8.69 -1.67
CA LEU A 64 2.67 9.14 -2.05
C LEU A 64 2.63 10.65 -2.22
N GLU A 65 3.22 11.40 -1.28
CA GLU A 65 3.34 12.85 -1.34
C GLU A 65 4.09 13.30 -2.60
N SER A 66 5.24 12.68 -2.89
CA SER A 66 6.03 12.98 -4.08
C SER A 66 5.24 12.76 -5.38
N VAL A 67 4.48 11.66 -5.47
CA VAL A 67 3.61 11.42 -6.64
C VAL A 67 2.59 12.54 -6.75
N VAL A 68 1.84 12.84 -5.69
CA VAL A 68 0.77 13.85 -5.72
C VAL A 68 1.31 15.24 -6.07
N TYR A 69 2.45 15.65 -5.49
CA TYR A 69 3.04 16.96 -5.79
C TYR A 69 3.60 17.08 -7.20
N SER A 70 3.97 15.97 -7.83
CA SER A 70 4.45 15.98 -9.22
C SER A 70 3.31 16.05 -10.25
N MET A 71 2.06 15.84 -9.83
CA MET A 71 0.91 15.78 -10.72
C MET A 71 0.34 17.18 -11.02
N ALA A 72 -0.02 17.41 -12.28
CA ALA A 72 -0.84 18.56 -12.63
C ALA A 72 -2.27 18.36 -12.07
N PRO A 73 -2.92 19.40 -11.52
CA PRO A 73 -4.29 19.29 -11.01
C PRO A 73 -5.29 18.76 -12.05
N SER A 74 -5.09 19.08 -13.33
CA SER A 74 -5.93 18.59 -14.43
C SER A 74 -5.83 17.07 -14.63
N SER A 75 -4.74 16.42 -14.24
CA SER A 75 -4.57 14.97 -14.32
C SER A 75 -5.44 14.21 -13.31
N LEU A 76 -5.97 14.89 -12.29
CA LEU A 76 -6.90 14.31 -11.32
C LEU A 76 -8.37 14.39 -11.78
N LEU A 77 -8.63 14.98 -12.94
CA LEU A 77 -9.96 15.01 -13.55
C LEU A 77 -10.27 13.64 -14.19
N ILE A 78 -10.54 12.66 -13.34
CA ILE A 78 -10.90 11.30 -13.76
C ILE A 78 -12.41 11.29 -14.06
N PRO A 79 -12.84 11.05 -15.31
CA PRO A 79 -14.25 10.95 -15.62
C PRO A 79 -14.85 9.71 -14.95
N PHE A 80 -16.07 9.83 -14.45
CA PHE A 80 -16.82 8.65 -14.02
C PHE A 80 -17.08 7.75 -15.24
N PRO A 81 -17.05 6.41 -15.09
CA PRO A 81 -17.47 5.52 -16.16
C PRO A 81 -18.89 5.87 -16.60
N ASP A 82 -19.13 5.89 -17.92
CA ASP A 82 -20.50 6.00 -18.45
C ASP A 82 -21.34 4.85 -17.86
N MET A 83 -22.48 5.20 -17.22
CA MET A 83 -23.42 4.23 -16.65
C MET A 83 -24.17 3.45 -17.72
#